data_AF-A0A3A8JH83-F1
#
_entry.id   AF-A0A3A8JH83-F1
#
_cell.length_a   1.000
_cell.length_b   1.000
_cell.length_c   1.000
_cell.angle_alpha   90.00
_cell.angle_beta   90.00
_cell.angle_gamma   90.00
#
_symmetry.space_group_name_H-M   'P 1'
#
loop_
_entity.id
_entity.type
_entity.pdbx_description
1 polymer ?
#
loop_
_entity_poly.entity_id
_entity_poly.type
_entity_poly.pdbx_seq_one_letter_code
_entity_poly.pdbx_strand_id
1 'polypeptide(L)'
;MNTIIINVSHELGQLREALLEPVTGEARVRLLHEVSRRERILAIALLLAEADTERFFRHLTLSAEAHAELLKAARDGGPAVRFAGTGNFDPFCDAVVAGQDGLARELAHLAPVQWLSGEEYEEDFVYGRFLHILLLDGFQPSEQQEALLRRMAKLDPEPDARQRLCRALFEKDASAFEAGLADAVQDHQRRCRELAARRFSPTAEGETERHIFIEGLALLRLARGVGLQTSPEHQLMPSLARYER
;
A
#
# COMPACT_ATOMS: atom_id res chain seq x y z
N MET A 1 19.38 -0.15 11.57
CA MET A 1 18.02 -0.68 11.84
C MET A 1 17.63 -0.57 13.31
N ASN A 2 18.44 -1.02 14.28
CA ASN A 2 18.06 -0.93 15.72
C ASN A 2 17.71 0.48 16.19
N THR A 3 18.45 1.51 15.76
CA THR A 3 18.12 2.92 16.05
C THR A 3 16.75 3.32 15.48
N ILE A 4 16.40 2.84 14.26
CA ILE A 4 15.10 3.09 13.65
C ILE A 4 14.00 2.43 14.47
N ILE A 5 14.18 1.16 14.87
CA ILE A 5 13.21 0.43 15.69
C ILE A 5 12.91 1.19 16.98
N ILE A 6 13.94 1.65 17.70
CA ILE A 6 13.78 2.41 18.94
C ILE A 6 13.04 3.73 18.69
N ASN A 7 13.48 4.51 17.71
CA ASN A 7 12.90 5.83 17.43
C ASN A 7 11.43 5.69 16.99
N VAL A 8 11.16 4.82 16.01
CA VAL A 8 9.80 4.62 15.49
C VAL A 8 8.88 4.05 16.56
N SER A 9 9.36 3.16 17.44
CA SER A 9 8.56 2.64 18.55
C SER A 9 8.20 3.74 19.56
N HIS A 10 9.15 4.63 19.86
CA HIS A 10 8.90 5.77 20.74
C HIS A 10 7.87 6.73 20.12
N GLU A 11 8.03 7.07 18.84
CA GLU A 11 7.12 7.95 18.11
C GLU A 11 5.71 7.34 17.99
N LEU A 12 5.59 6.03 17.76
CA LEU A 12 4.31 5.32 17.82
C LEU A 12 3.64 5.40 19.19
N GLY A 13 4.43 5.29 20.28
CA GLY A 13 3.94 5.49 21.64
C GLY A 13 3.28 6.85 21.82
N GLN A 14 3.98 7.92 21.41
CA GLN A 14 3.47 9.29 21.49
C GLN A 14 2.21 9.51 20.64
N LEU A 15 2.19 8.98 19.42
CA LEU A 15 1.03 9.10 18.53
C LEU A 15 -0.21 8.37 19.11
N ARG A 16 -0.01 7.19 19.69
CA ARG A 16 -1.09 6.42 20.32
C ARG A 16 -1.61 7.11 21.59
N GLU A 17 -0.74 7.68 22.40
CA GLU A 17 -1.14 8.50 23.55
C GLU A 17 -1.97 9.70 23.10
N ALA A 18 -1.56 10.40 22.04
CA ALA A 18 -2.31 11.52 21.48
C ALA A 18 -3.70 11.12 20.94
N LEU A 19 -3.89 9.87 20.50
CA LEU A 19 -5.18 9.35 20.04
C LEU A 19 -6.15 9.01 21.18
N LEU A 20 -5.66 8.91 22.43
CA LEU A 20 -6.50 8.72 23.63
C LEU A 20 -7.18 10.01 24.07
N GLU A 21 -6.59 11.16 23.74
CA GLU A 21 -7.19 12.47 23.93
C GLU A 21 -8.41 12.66 23.00
N PRO A 22 -9.40 13.51 23.35
CA PRO A 22 -10.61 13.72 22.56
C PRO A 22 -10.35 14.58 21.30
N VAL A 23 -9.47 14.09 20.42
CA VAL A 23 -9.14 14.70 19.13
C VAL A 23 -10.14 14.24 18.07
N THR A 24 -10.69 15.18 17.30
CA THR A 24 -11.71 14.92 16.27
C THR A 24 -11.35 15.57 14.93
N GLY A 25 -12.11 15.24 13.89
CA GLY A 25 -11.97 15.83 12.56
C GLY A 25 -10.58 15.58 11.94
N GLU A 26 -10.07 16.59 11.23
CA GLU A 26 -8.83 16.50 10.46
C GLU A 26 -7.60 16.14 11.32
N ALA A 27 -7.55 16.62 12.57
CA ALA A 27 -6.43 16.32 13.47
C ALA A 27 -6.38 14.83 13.80
N ARG A 28 -7.53 14.18 14.02
CA ARG A 28 -7.61 12.73 14.25
C ARG A 28 -7.19 11.95 13.01
N VAL A 29 -7.70 12.35 11.84
CA VAL A 29 -7.34 11.73 10.54
C VAL A 29 -5.83 11.78 10.30
N ARG A 30 -5.19 12.92 10.60
CA ARG A 30 -3.74 13.09 10.48
C ARG A 30 -2.96 12.21 11.45
N LEU A 31 -3.38 12.11 12.71
CA LEU A 31 -2.74 11.22 13.69
C LEU A 31 -2.83 9.76 13.26
N LEU A 32 -4.00 9.31 12.78
CA LEU A 32 -4.19 7.95 12.28
C LEU A 32 -3.33 7.67 11.03
N HIS A 33 -3.14 8.66 10.16
CA HIS A 33 -2.26 8.54 9.00
C HIS A 33 -0.81 8.30 9.44
N GLU A 34 -0.32 9.09 10.40
CA GLU A 34 1.03 8.93 10.93
C GLU A 34 1.20 7.58 11.67
N VAL A 35 0.20 7.15 12.45
CA VAL A 35 0.23 5.81 13.06
C VAL A 35 0.37 4.75 11.97
N SER A 36 -0.51 4.74 10.97
CA SER A 36 -0.47 3.76 9.87
C SER A 36 0.93 3.72 9.22
N ARG A 37 1.47 4.88 8.86
CA ARG A 37 2.79 5.00 8.25
C ARG A 37 3.91 4.47 9.16
N ARG A 38 3.88 4.78 10.46
CA ARG A 38 4.92 4.33 11.40
C ARG A 38 4.84 2.84 11.72
N GLU A 39 3.64 2.27 11.78
CA GLU A 39 3.46 0.83 11.92
C GLU A 39 4.13 0.07 10.78
N ARG A 40 3.92 0.49 9.52
CA ARG A 40 4.59 -0.11 8.37
C ARG A 40 6.12 0.00 8.46
N ILE A 41 6.65 1.17 8.80
CA ILE A 41 8.11 1.36 8.93
C ILE A 41 8.66 0.41 9.99
N LEU A 42 7.98 0.30 11.14
CA LEU A 42 8.37 -0.61 12.21
C LEU A 42 8.33 -2.06 11.75
N ALA A 43 7.29 -2.47 11.00
CA ALA A 43 7.21 -3.78 10.40
C ALA A 43 8.47 -4.09 9.57
N ILE A 44 8.78 -3.22 8.60
CA ILE A 44 9.92 -3.40 7.70
C ILE A 44 11.24 -3.39 8.49
N ALA A 45 11.39 -2.49 9.46
CA ALA A 45 12.61 -2.40 10.28
C ALA A 45 12.86 -3.68 11.10
N LEU A 46 11.81 -4.25 11.71
CA LEU A 46 11.89 -5.51 12.46
C LEU A 46 12.25 -6.68 11.54
N LEU A 47 11.65 -6.74 10.36
CA LEU A 47 11.99 -7.75 9.36
C LEU A 47 13.45 -7.67 8.94
N LEU A 48 13.95 -6.46 8.65
CA LEU A 48 15.32 -6.25 8.18
C LEU A 48 16.38 -6.48 9.26
N ALA A 49 16.08 -6.17 10.52
CA ALA A 49 17.06 -6.26 11.60
C ALA A 49 17.07 -7.63 12.28
N GLU A 50 15.90 -8.25 12.42
CA GLU A 50 15.70 -9.42 13.28
C GLU A 50 15.11 -10.62 12.53
N ALA A 51 14.73 -10.46 11.25
CA ALA A 51 13.95 -11.45 10.50
C ALA A 51 12.66 -11.87 11.22
N ASP A 52 12.10 -10.98 12.05
CA ASP A 52 10.90 -11.23 12.84
C ASP A 52 9.65 -11.10 11.96
N THR A 53 9.26 -12.22 11.35
CA THR A 53 8.10 -12.30 10.46
C THR A 53 6.77 -12.14 11.20
N GLU A 54 6.68 -12.61 12.46
CA GLU A 54 5.49 -12.49 13.28
C GLU A 54 5.16 -11.01 13.53
N ARG A 55 6.14 -10.24 14.01
CA ARG A 55 5.94 -8.82 14.25
C ARG A 55 5.83 -8.02 12.96
N PHE A 56 6.52 -8.42 11.89
CA PHE A 56 6.33 -7.83 10.57
C PHE A 56 4.85 -7.86 10.14
N PHE A 57 4.22 -9.04 10.09
CA PHE A 57 2.82 -9.13 9.69
C PHE A 57 1.86 -8.47 10.69
N ARG A 58 2.17 -8.53 11.99
CA ARG A 58 1.38 -7.84 13.02
C ARG A 58 1.36 -6.33 12.81
N HIS A 59 2.52 -5.72 12.56
CA HIS A 59 2.62 -4.28 12.36
C HIS A 59 2.03 -3.83 11.00
N LEU A 60 2.11 -4.64 9.95
CA LEU A 60 1.34 -4.38 8.72
C LEU A 60 -0.18 -4.41 8.98
N THR A 61 -0.66 -5.33 9.82
CA THR A 61 -2.08 -5.37 10.21
C THR A 61 -2.46 -4.10 10.98
N LEU A 62 -1.66 -3.66 11.95
CA LEU A 62 -1.89 -2.43 12.70
C LEU A 62 -1.88 -1.18 11.80
N SER A 63 -1.02 -1.17 10.78
CA SER A 63 -1.03 -0.11 9.76
C SER A 63 -2.37 -0.02 9.05
N ALA A 64 -2.86 -1.17 8.58
CA ALA A 64 -4.14 -1.28 7.89
C ALA A 64 -5.34 -0.92 8.78
N GLU A 65 -5.34 -1.36 10.05
CA GLU A 65 -6.40 -1.03 11.02
C GLU A 65 -6.46 0.48 11.30
N ALA A 66 -5.31 1.12 11.52
CA ALA A 66 -5.24 2.57 11.71
C ALA A 66 -5.79 3.34 10.50
N HIS A 67 -5.54 2.86 9.28
CA HIS A 67 -6.10 3.45 8.08
C HIS A 67 -7.61 3.18 7.91
N ALA A 68 -8.11 2.02 8.33
CA ALA A 68 -9.55 1.76 8.35
C ALA A 68 -10.28 2.71 9.31
N GLU A 69 -9.70 2.96 10.50
CA GLU A 69 -10.18 4.00 11.41
C GLU A 69 -10.12 5.39 10.80
N LEU A 70 -9.04 5.69 10.06
CA LEU A 70 -8.88 6.96 9.34
C LEU A 70 -10.03 7.18 8.36
N LEU A 71 -10.32 6.21 7.50
CA LEU A 71 -11.37 6.32 6.50
C LEU A 71 -12.76 6.47 7.14
N LYS A 72 -13.02 5.77 8.25
CA LYS A 72 -14.25 5.95 9.05
C LYS A 72 -14.35 7.37 9.60
N ALA A 73 -13.29 7.87 10.24
CA ALA A 73 -13.25 9.21 10.81
C ALA A 73 -13.38 10.31 9.73
N ALA A 74 -12.76 10.11 8.57
CA ALA A 74 -12.85 11.04 7.43
C ALA A 74 -14.28 11.13 6.87
N ARG A 75 -15.01 10.00 6.83
CA ARG A 75 -16.42 9.98 6.39
C ARG A 75 -17.32 10.78 7.32
N ASP A 76 -17.02 10.76 8.62
CA ASP A 76 -17.84 11.40 9.66
C ASP A 76 -17.46 12.89 9.90
N GLY A 77 -16.34 13.36 9.33
CA GLY A 77 -15.65 14.59 9.76
C GLY A 77 -15.69 15.83 8.84
N GLY A 78 -16.37 15.81 7.69
CA GLY A 78 -16.35 16.95 6.73
C GLY A 78 -15.20 16.87 5.70
N PRO A 79 -15.02 17.88 4.82
CA PRO A 79 -14.53 17.68 3.45
C PRO A 79 -13.15 17.03 3.33
N ALA A 80 -13.09 16.16 2.32
CA ALA A 80 -11.96 15.42 1.75
C ALA A 80 -10.58 15.77 2.32
N VAL A 81 -10.14 14.94 3.27
CA VAL A 81 -8.75 14.94 3.70
C VAL A 81 -7.94 14.13 2.69
N ARG A 82 -6.90 14.73 2.08
CA ARG A 82 -5.94 14.05 1.17
C ARG A 82 -5.48 12.65 1.58
N PHE A 83 -5.47 12.33 2.88
CA PHE A 83 -5.06 11.03 3.42
C PHE A 83 -6.11 9.92 3.24
N ALA A 84 -7.37 10.29 2.95
CA ALA A 84 -8.49 9.37 2.74
C ALA A 84 -8.74 9.05 1.26
N GLY A 85 -7.97 9.64 0.33
CA GLY A 85 -8.06 9.32 -1.09
C GLY A 85 -7.70 7.87 -1.38
N THR A 86 -8.36 7.28 -2.38
CA THR A 86 -8.13 5.90 -2.82
C THR A 86 -6.72 5.67 -3.35
N GLY A 87 -6.05 6.73 -3.80
CA GLY A 87 -4.63 6.72 -4.13
C GLY A 87 -3.71 6.43 -2.95
N ASN A 88 -4.16 6.55 -1.70
CA ASN A 88 -3.42 6.09 -0.51
C ASN A 88 -3.68 4.60 -0.25
N PHE A 89 -3.49 3.76 -1.27
CA PHE A 89 -3.75 2.31 -1.21
C PHE A 89 -2.69 1.53 -0.43
N ASP A 90 -1.68 2.20 0.09
CA ASP A 90 -0.59 1.60 0.86
C ASP A 90 -1.10 0.70 2.00
N PRO A 91 -1.98 1.16 2.90
CA PRO A 91 -2.50 0.31 3.98
C PRO A 91 -3.39 -0.84 3.49
N PHE A 92 -3.98 -0.73 2.29
CA PHE A 92 -4.60 -1.87 1.62
C PHE A 92 -3.56 -2.92 1.25
N CYS A 93 -2.42 -2.53 0.67
CA CYS A 93 -1.31 -3.44 0.42
C CYS A 93 -0.80 -4.09 1.72
N ASP A 94 -0.74 -3.34 2.83
CA ASP A 94 -0.32 -3.88 4.13
C ASP A 94 -1.26 -5.02 4.60
N ALA A 95 -2.58 -4.80 4.51
CA ALA A 95 -3.57 -5.83 4.84
C ALA A 95 -3.45 -7.07 3.95
N VAL A 96 -3.26 -6.86 2.64
CA VAL A 96 -3.07 -7.94 1.66
C VAL A 96 -1.81 -8.74 2.01
N VAL A 97 -0.67 -8.07 2.22
CA VAL A 97 0.60 -8.74 2.56
C VAL A 97 0.49 -9.48 3.89
N ALA A 98 -0.22 -8.94 4.88
CA ALA A 98 -0.45 -9.58 6.18
C ALA A 98 -1.47 -10.73 6.15
N GLY A 99 -2.06 -11.03 4.98
CA GLY A 99 -3.07 -12.09 4.84
C GLY A 99 -4.42 -11.75 5.49
N GLN A 100 -4.69 -10.47 5.76
CA GLN A 100 -5.92 -9.99 6.39
C GLN A 100 -6.98 -9.68 5.34
N ASP A 101 -7.47 -10.70 4.64
CA ASP A 101 -8.39 -10.53 3.51
C ASP A 101 -9.69 -9.80 3.90
N GLY A 102 -10.19 -10.02 5.12
CA GLY A 102 -11.36 -9.30 5.65
C GLY A 102 -11.12 -7.80 5.80
N LEU A 103 -9.96 -7.43 6.36
CA LEU A 103 -9.55 -6.03 6.54
C LEU A 103 -9.24 -5.36 5.18
N ALA A 104 -8.60 -6.06 4.25
CA ALA A 104 -8.36 -5.56 2.91
C ALA A 104 -9.68 -5.27 2.16
N ARG A 105 -10.69 -6.14 2.31
CA ARG A 105 -12.04 -5.90 1.77
C ARG A 105 -12.74 -4.73 2.48
N GLU A 106 -12.58 -4.59 3.80
CA GLU A 106 -13.13 -3.45 4.53
C GLU A 106 -12.55 -2.13 4.02
N LEU A 107 -11.22 -2.04 3.88
CA LEU A 107 -10.53 -0.88 3.31
C LEU A 107 -11.03 -0.55 1.90
N ALA A 108 -11.15 -1.56 1.03
CA ALA A 108 -11.65 -1.39 -0.33
C ALA A 108 -13.10 -0.85 -0.39
N HIS A 109 -13.94 -1.16 0.61
CA HIS A 109 -15.31 -0.63 0.72
C HIS A 109 -15.35 0.77 1.36
N LEU A 110 -14.47 1.06 2.32
CA LEU A 110 -14.39 2.36 2.97
C LEU A 110 -13.79 3.44 2.07
N ALA A 111 -12.89 3.05 1.15
CA ALA A 111 -12.22 3.96 0.25
C ALA A 111 -13.20 4.67 -0.71
N PRO A 112 -12.98 5.96 -1.03
CA PRO A 112 -13.79 6.70 -1.99
C PRO A 112 -13.92 6.01 -3.35
N VAL A 113 -15.15 5.91 -3.86
CA VAL A 113 -15.42 5.33 -5.20
C VAL A 113 -15.30 6.35 -6.33
N GLN A 114 -15.16 7.64 -5.98
CA GLN A 114 -14.97 8.76 -6.91
C GLN A 114 -13.61 9.40 -6.64
N TRP A 115 -12.99 9.88 -7.71
CA TRP A 115 -11.73 10.61 -7.64
C TRP A 115 -11.92 11.93 -6.90
N LEU A 116 -11.11 12.15 -5.87
CA LEU A 116 -11.09 13.39 -5.11
C LEU A 116 -10.19 14.43 -5.80
N SER A 117 -10.74 15.09 -6.81
CA SER A 117 -10.05 16.13 -7.57
C SER A 117 -9.48 17.23 -6.66
N GLY A 118 -8.18 17.50 -6.79
CA GLY A 118 -7.45 18.46 -5.95
C GLY A 118 -6.80 17.84 -4.70
N GLU A 119 -7.22 16.64 -4.27
CA GLU A 119 -6.73 15.97 -3.06
C GLU A 119 -5.83 14.75 -3.36
N GLU A 120 -6.07 14.09 -4.50
CA GLU A 120 -5.27 12.95 -4.97
C GLU A 120 -4.98 13.01 -6.47
N TYR A 121 -3.88 12.40 -6.90
CA TYR A 121 -3.57 12.23 -8.31
C TYR A 121 -4.55 11.23 -8.94
N GLU A 122 -4.98 11.51 -10.16
CA GLU A 122 -5.94 10.66 -10.84
C GLU A 122 -5.35 9.29 -11.18
N GLU A 123 -4.05 9.22 -11.51
CA GLU A 123 -3.37 7.95 -11.77
C GLU A 123 -3.37 7.04 -10.53
N ASP A 124 -3.07 7.60 -9.35
CA ASP A 124 -3.08 6.86 -8.09
C ASP A 124 -4.50 6.41 -7.71
N PHE A 125 -5.50 7.28 -7.92
CA PHE A 125 -6.91 6.90 -7.71
C PHE A 125 -7.32 5.71 -8.58
N VAL A 126 -7.05 5.78 -9.89
CA VAL A 126 -7.46 4.73 -10.83
C VAL A 126 -6.72 3.42 -10.54
N TYR A 127 -5.44 3.50 -10.15
CA TYR A 127 -4.65 2.34 -9.73
C TYR A 127 -5.18 1.69 -8.45
N GLY A 128 -5.32 2.47 -7.36
CA GLY A 128 -5.85 1.97 -6.10
C GLY A 128 -7.26 1.38 -6.26
N ARG A 129 -8.13 2.06 -7.04
CA ARG A 129 -9.49 1.59 -7.30
C ARG A 129 -9.50 0.27 -8.08
N PHE A 130 -8.58 0.09 -9.04
CA PHE A 130 -8.47 -1.17 -9.78
C PHE A 130 -8.14 -2.34 -8.84
N LEU A 131 -7.16 -2.17 -7.94
CA LEU A 131 -6.77 -3.21 -6.97
C LEU A 131 -7.92 -3.53 -5.99
N HIS A 132 -8.64 -2.52 -5.51
CA HIS A 132 -9.81 -2.69 -4.66
C HIS A 132 -10.89 -3.53 -5.35
N ILE A 133 -11.26 -3.18 -6.58
CA ILE A 133 -12.28 -3.92 -7.33
C ILE A 133 -11.82 -5.35 -7.63
N LEU A 134 -10.53 -5.55 -7.96
CA LEU A 134 -9.97 -6.88 -8.18
C LEU A 134 -10.19 -7.82 -7.00
N LEU A 135 -9.97 -7.33 -5.77
CA LEU A 135 -10.22 -8.11 -4.56
C LEU A 135 -11.72 -8.31 -4.32
N LEU A 136 -12.52 -7.25 -4.48
CA LEU A 136 -13.96 -7.26 -4.19
C LEU A 136 -14.73 -8.20 -5.13
N ASP A 137 -14.43 -8.18 -6.42
CA ASP A 137 -15.07 -9.02 -7.45
C ASP A 137 -14.57 -10.48 -7.43
N GLY A 138 -13.79 -10.87 -6.42
CA GLY A 138 -13.32 -12.25 -6.28
C GLY A 138 -12.39 -12.67 -7.41
N PHE A 139 -11.54 -11.74 -7.86
CA PHE A 139 -10.52 -11.97 -8.89
C PHE A 139 -11.10 -12.34 -10.27
N GLN A 140 -12.36 -11.98 -10.53
CA GLN A 140 -12.97 -12.10 -11.85
C GLN A 140 -12.90 -10.77 -12.61
N PRO A 141 -12.65 -10.79 -13.93
CA PRO A 141 -12.75 -9.60 -14.77
C PRO A 141 -14.16 -8.99 -14.70
N SER A 142 -14.23 -7.67 -14.50
CA SER A 142 -15.49 -6.92 -14.51
C SER A 142 -15.44 -5.71 -15.44
N GLU A 143 -16.62 -5.24 -15.86
CA GLU A 143 -16.77 -4.05 -16.70
C GLU A 143 -16.18 -2.80 -16.01
N GLN A 144 -16.27 -2.74 -14.67
CA GLN A 144 -15.69 -1.64 -13.90
C GLN A 144 -14.17 -1.61 -13.99
N GLN A 145 -13.51 -2.78 -13.89
CA GLN A 145 -12.06 -2.87 -14.06
C GLN A 145 -11.64 -2.50 -15.46
N GLU A 146 -12.35 -2.97 -16.48
CA GLU A 146 -12.07 -2.64 -17.87
C GLU A 146 -12.22 -1.12 -18.13
N ALA A 147 -13.24 -0.48 -17.52
CA ALA A 147 -13.42 0.96 -17.58
C ALA A 147 -12.27 1.73 -16.92
N LEU A 148 -11.74 1.25 -15.79
CA LEU A 148 -10.55 1.82 -15.15
C LEU A 148 -9.31 1.68 -16.03
N LEU A 149 -9.09 0.51 -16.64
CA LEU A 149 -7.99 0.30 -17.57
C LEU A 149 -8.07 1.23 -18.79
N ARG A 150 -9.28 1.45 -19.34
CA ARG A 150 -9.51 2.44 -20.40
C ARG A 150 -9.25 3.87 -19.92
N ARG A 151 -9.53 4.17 -18.65
CA ARG A 151 -9.24 5.48 -18.05
C ARG A 151 -7.74 5.69 -17.87
N MET A 152 -7.00 4.70 -17.37
CA MET A 152 -5.53 4.73 -17.29
C MET A 152 -4.89 5.07 -18.63
N ALA A 153 -5.27 4.33 -19.69
CA ALA A 153 -4.71 4.53 -21.02
C ALA A 153 -5.04 5.89 -21.65
N LYS A 154 -6.06 6.60 -21.15
CA LYS A 154 -6.37 7.98 -21.56
C LYS A 154 -5.55 9.02 -20.80
N LEU A 155 -5.15 8.72 -19.57
CA LEU A 155 -4.33 9.60 -18.74
C LEU A 155 -2.88 9.60 -19.25
N ASP A 156 -2.35 8.43 -19.53
CA ASP A 156 -1.02 8.28 -20.14
C ASP A 156 -1.07 7.25 -21.29
N PRO A 157 -0.86 7.69 -22.55
CA PRO A 157 -0.78 6.79 -23.70
C PRO A 157 0.44 5.86 -23.67
N GLU A 158 1.51 6.24 -22.98
CA GLU A 158 2.66 5.37 -22.73
C GLU A 158 2.47 4.70 -21.37
N PRO A 159 2.06 3.41 -21.33
CA PRO A 159 1.71 2.79 -20.06
C PRO A 159 2.93 2.75 -19.15
N ASP A 160 2.76 3.13 -17.88
CA ASP A 160 3.78 2.90 -16.85
C ASP A 160 3.74 1.44 -16.35
N ALA A 161 4.59 1.12 -15.37
CA ALA A 161 4.65 -0.22 -14.79
C ALA A 161 3.31 -0.64 -14.12
N ARG A 162 2.63 0.28 -13.44
CA ARG A 162 1.35 0.02 -12.75
C ARG A 162 0.24 -0.28 -13.74
N GLN A 163 0.17 0.45 -14.84
CA GLN A 163 -0.78 0.19 -15.92
C GLN A 163 -0.56 -1.18 -16.56
N ARG A 164 0.71 -1.54 -16.85
CA ARG A 164 1.07 -2.88 -17.34
C ARG A 164 0.66 -3.98 -16.37
N LEU A 165 0.89 -3.79 -15.07
CA LEU A 165 0.52 -4.74 -14.03
C LEU A 165 -1.00 -4.93 -13.92
N CYS A 166 -1.79 -3.85 -13.92
CA CYS A 166 -3.24 -3.95 -13.88
C CYS A 166 -3.79 -4.68 -15.12
N ARG A 167 -3.25 -4.37 -16.30
CA ARG A 167 -3.58 -5.07 -17.56
C ARG A 167 -3.29 -6.57 -17.45
N ALA A 168 -2.09 -6.93 -17.01
CA ALA A 168 -1.67 -8.32 -16.88
C ALA A 168 -2.52 -9.10 -15.85
N LEU A 169 -2.89 -8.47 -14.73
CA LEU A 169 -3.81 -9.06 -13.74
C LEU A 169 -5.21 -9.29 -14.32
N PHE A 170 -5.72 -8.33 -15.10
CA PHE A 170 -7.03 -8.43 -15.73
C PHE A 170 -7.08 -9.53 -16.80
N GLU A 171 -6.04 -9.62 -17.62
CA GLU A 171 -5.93 -10.58 -18.73
C GLU A 171 -5.41 -11.95 -18.30
N LYS A 172 -4.97 -12.07 -17.04
CA LYS A 172 -4.31 -13.26 -16.48
C LYS A 172 -3.09 -13.68 -17.31
N ASP A 173 -2.29 -12.69 -17.72
CA ASP A 173 -1.02 -12.90 -18.43
C ASP A 173 0.15 -12.90 -17.45
N ALA A 174 0.68 -14.09 -17.15
CA ALA A 174 1.82 -14.27 -16.25
C ALA A 174 3.10 -13.60 -16.78
N SER A 175 3.34 -13.66 -18.09
CA SER A 175 4.57 -13.12 -18.69
C SER A 175 4.56 -11.60 -18.66
N ALA A 176 3.41 -10.99 -18.99
CA ALA A 176 3.24 -9.54 -18.91
C ALA A 176 3.32 -9.05 -17.46
N PHE A 177 2.79 -9.83 -16.51
CA PHE A 177 2.87 -9.52 -15.09
C PHE A 177 4.32 -9.48 -14.59
N GLU A 178 5.11 -10.51 -14.89
CA GLU A 178 6.52 -10.58 -14.47
C GLU A 178 7.35 -9.42 -15.05
N ALA A 179 7.14 -9.09 -16.33
CA ALA A 179 7.80 -7.95 -16.96
C ALA A 179 7.39 -6.62 -16.30
N GLY A 180 6.08 -6.42 -16.07
CA GLY A 180 5.57 -5.23 -15.38
C GLY A 180 6.07 -5.11 -13.93
N LEU A 181 6.21 -6.23 -13.23
CA LEU A 181 6.72 -6.25 -11.86
C LEU A 181 8.20 -5.89 -11.81
N ALA A 182 9.00 -6.37 -12.76
CA ALA A 182 10.40 -5.99 -12.89
C ALA A 182 10.56 -4.47 -13.11
N ASP A 183 9.74 -3.88 -13.99
CA ASP A 183 9.70 -2.43 -14.21
C ASP A 183 9.30 -1.67 -12.93
N ALA A 184 8.27 -2.13 -12.22
CA ALA A 184 7.82 -1.52 -10.98
C ALA A 184 8.92 -1.53 -9.90
N VAL A 185 9.73 -2.59 -9.83
CA VAL A 185 10.91 -2.64 -8.95
C VAL A 185 11.93 -1.56 -9.33
N GLN A 186 12.20 -1.35 -10.62
CA GLN A 186 13.12 -0.29 -11.07
C GLN A 186 12.59 1.10 -10.71
N ASP A 187 11.29 1.32 -10.88
CA ASP A 187 10.60 2.56 -10.50
C ASP A 187 10.65 2.81 -8.99
N HIS A 188 10.38 1.78 -8.19
CA HIS A 188 10.49 1.84 -6.73
C HIS A 188 11.90 2.19 -6.27
N GLN A 189 12.91 1.52 -6.82
CA GLN A 189 14.30 1.79 -6.49
C GLN A 189 14.73 3.21 -6.91
N ARG A 190 14.28 3.69 -8.07
CA ARG A 190 14.53 5.06 -8.52
C ARG A 190 13.93 6.07 -7.55
N ARG A 191 12.64 5.90 -7.18
CA ARG A 191 11.95 6.74 -6.19
C ARG A 191 12.67 6.75 -4.85
N CYS A 192 13.09 5.59 -4.37
CA CYS A 192 13.85 5.48 -3.12
C CYS A 192 15.20 6.19 -3.17
N ARG A 193 15.93 6.10 -4.29
CA ARG A 193 17.19 6.84 -4.50
C ARG A 193 16.97 8.36 -4.51
N GLU A 194 15.91 8.81 -5.17
CA GLU A 194 15.55 10.24 -5.21
C GLU A 194 15.18 10.78 -3.83
N LEU A 195 14.41 10.01 -3.05
CA LEU A 195 14.07 10.35 -1.65
C LEU A 195 15.33 10.41 -0.78
N ALA A 196 16.22 9.42 -0.89
CA ALA A 196 17.48 9.40 -0.14
C ALA A 196 18.45 10.54 -0.54
N ALA A 197 18.35 11.05 -1.76
CA ALA A 197 19.15 12.18 -2.23
C ALA A 197 18.65 13.54 -1.73
N ARG A 198 17.46 13.62 -1.12
CA ARG A 198 16.94 14.89 -0.55
C ARG A 198 17.76 15.26 0.70
N ARG A 199 18.30 16.48 0.69
CA ARG A 199 19.42 16.98 1.54
C ARG A 199 19.21 17.00 3.07
N PHE A 200 18.01 16.73 3.58
CA PHE A 200 17.68 16.91 5.00
C PHE A 200 17.29 15.57 5.65
N SER A 201 18.30 14.81 6.04
CA SER A 201 18.25 13.50 6.72
C SER A 201 17.57 12.37 5.92
N PRO A 202 18.15 11.16 5.88
CA PRO A 202 17.39 10.01 5.42
C PRO A 202 16.16 9.86 6.34
N THR A 203 14.96 9.85 5.74
CA THR A 203 13.73 9.59 6.50
C THR A 203 13.70 8.12 6.86
N ALA A 204 13.02 7.75 7.95
CA ALA A 204 12.93 6.36 8.37
C ALA A 204 12.37 5.47 7.23
N GLU A 205 11.43 6.00 6.44
CA GLU A 205 10.86 5.35 5.25
C GLU A 205 11.92 5.10 4.17
N GLY A 206 12.76 6.11 3.89
CA GLY A 206 13.85 5.97 2.91
C GLY A 206 14.90 4.94 3.36
N GLU A 207 15.08 4.74 4.66
CA GLU A 207 16.00 3.73 5.20
C GLU A 207 15.41 2.32 5.19
N THR A 208 14.08 2.18 5.25
CA THR A 208 13.38 0.88 5.32
C THR A 208 12.81 0.43 3.97
N GLU A 209 11.93 1.21 3.35
CA GLU A 209 11.12 0.81 2.17
C GLU A 209 11.98 0.56 0.92
N ARG A 210 13.19 1.14 0.86
CA ARG A 210 14.13 0.85 -0.23
C ARG A 210 14.57 -0.61 -0.32
N HIS A 211 14.40 -1.37 0.76
CA HIS A 211 14.84 -2.78 0.86
C HIS A 211 13.69 -3.77 0.72
N ILE A 212 12.45 -3.36 0.99
CA ILE A 212 11.25 -4.20 0.93
C ILE A 212 10.15 -3.47 0.17
N PHE A 213 9.70 -4.04 -0.95
CA PHE A 213 8.66 -3.47 -1.79
C PHE A 213 7.29 -4.06 -1.44
N ILE A 214 6.57 -3.39 -0.53
CA ILE A 214 5.28 -3.86 0.00
C ILE A 214 4.19 -3.91 -1.09
N GLU A 215 4.09 -2.90 -1.96
CA GLU A 215 3.19 -2.92 -3.12
C GLU A 215 3.46 -4.14 -4.01
N GLY A 216 4.74 -4.46 -4.27
CA GLY A 216 5.14 -5.68 -4.99
C GLY A 216 4.70 -6.97 -4.29
N LEU A 217 4.89 -7.09 -2.97
CA LEU A 217 4.41 -8.25 -2.19
C LEU A 217 2.88 -8.41 -2.27
N ALA A 218 2.14 -7.29 -2.21
CA ALA A 218 0.70 -7.29 -2.36
C ALA A 218 0.29 -7.75 -3.78
N LEU A 219 0.95 -7.23 -4.81
CA LEU A 219 0.73 -7.61 -6.21
C LEU A 219 0.99 -9.11 -6.44
N LEU A 220 2.04 -9.68 -5.85
CA LEU A 220 2.29 -11.13 -5.92
C LEU A 220 1.15 -11.95 -5.29
N ARG A 221 0.56 -11.49 -4.18
CA ARG A 221 -0.60 -12.16 -3.58
C ARG A 221 -1.85 -12.00 -4.45
N LEU A 222 -2.10 -10.82 -5.01
CA LEU A 222 -3.22 -10.59 -5.93
C LEU A 222 -3.08 -11.41 -7.22
N ALA A 223 -1.87 -11.53 -7.77
CA ALA A 223 -1.55 -12.37 -8.91
C ALA A 223 -1.89 -13.84 -8.65
N ARG A 224 -1.53 -14.37 -7.48
CA ARG A 224 -1.96 -15.71 -7.07
C ARG A 224 -3.49 -15.82 -6.97
N GLY A 225 -4.16 -14.78 -6.47
CA GLY A 225 -5.62 -14.70 -6.37
C GLY A 225 -6.34 -14.81 -7.73
N VAL A 226 -5.78 -14.21 -8.79
CA VAL A 226 -6.31 -14.33 -10.16
C VAL A 226 -5.89 -15.64 -10.87
N GLY A 227 -5.03 -16.45 -10.25
CA GLY A 227 -4.56 -17.74 -10.77
C GLY A 227 -3.25 -17.68 -11.55
N LEU A 228 -2.49 -16.59 -11.45
CA LEU A 228 -1.17 -16.48 -12.09
C LEU A 228 -0.12 -17.32 -11.33
N GLN A 229 0.72 -18.00 -12.11
CA GLN A 229 1.97 -18.57 -11.60
C GLN A 229 3.03 -17.46 -11.65
N THR A 230 3.66 -17.18 -10.50
CA THR A 230 4.72 -16.17 -10.37
C THR A 230 6.05 -16.85 -10.05
N SER A 231 7.15 -16.18 -10.34
CA SER A 231 8.49 -16.66 -10.03
C SER A 231 8.66 -16.93 -8.52
N PRO A 232 9.44 -17.94 -8.11
CA PRO A 232 9.70 -18.19 -6.70
C PRO A 232 10.47 -17.04 -6.03
N GLU A 233 11.28 -16.29 -6.77
CA GLU A 233 12.11 -15.22 -6.23
C GLU A 233 11.92 -13.91 -6.99
N HIS A 234 11.86 -12.81 -6.24
CA HIS A 234 11.75 -11.47 -6.78
C HIS A 234 12.57 -10.50 -5.92
N GLN A 235 13.24 -9.55 -6.57
CA GLN A 235 14.04 -8.53 -5.90
C GLN A 235 13.17 -7.65 -4.99
N LEU A 236 13.65 -7.34 -3.78
CA LEU A 236 12.92 -6.57 -2.74
C LEU A 236 11.64 -7.22 -2.20
N MET A 237 11.36 -8.47 -2.57
CA MET A 237 10.17 -9.21 -2.14
C MET A 237 10.60 -10.60 -1.63
N PRO A 238 11.39 -10.63 -0.52
CA PRO A 238 11.98 -11.86 -0.01
C PRO A 238 10.88 -12.84 0.43
N SER A 239 11.15 -14.15 0.32
CA SER A 239 10.18 -15.20 0.64
C SER A 239 9.64 -15.10 2.06
N LEU A 240 10.48 -14.76 3.03
CA LEU A 240 10.10 -14.55 4.43
C LEU A 240 9.07 -13.42 4.65
N ALA A 241 8.93 -12.48 3.70
CA ALA A 241 7.92 -11.41 3.74
C ALA A 241 6.62 -11.80 3.03
N ARG A 242 6.55 -13.01 2.46
CA ARG A 242 5.36 -13.51 1.77
C ARG A 242 4.55 -14.29 2.77
N TYR A 243 3.29 -13.91 2.92
CA TYR A 243 2.37 -14.68 3.73
C TYR A 243 2.03 -15.99 3.02
N GLU A 244 2.42 -17.10 3.65
CA GLU A 244 2.16 -18.47 3.23
C GLU A 244 1.12 -19.09 4.17
N ARG A 245 -0.16 -18.88 3.87
CA ARG A 245 -1.28 -19.70 4.34
C ARG A 245 -2.35 -19.78 3.27
#